data_AF-A0AA40DZT4-F1
#
_entry.id   AF-A0AA40DZT4-F1
#
_cell.length_a   1.000
_cell.length_b   1.000
_cell.length_c   1.000
_cell.angle_alpha   90.00
_cell.angle_beta   90.00
_cell.angle_gamma   90.00
#
_symmetry.space_group_name_H-M   'P 1'
#
loop_
_entity.id
_entity.type
_entity.pdbx_description
1 polymer ?
#
loop_
_entity_poly.entity_id
_entity_poly.type
_entity_poly.pdbx_seq_one_letter_code
_entity_poly.pdbx_strand_id
1 'polypeptide(L)'
;MLLREAAAAGTVMTVKEAREAAEEERKLGHRAYDDIYLKPPHAARWKGTREPVQINPPPFSEKEISYNVGKGESLRREEYAGKGLQVIVKMASIELTPEKPEFAPGGWHVEGQMNEHIVATAIYYLDSENITESHLDFRAMVCSYQDDWGVERDGFGWMEQSYGARLGTISGSSCMQHYGSVITSEGRLLAFPNVFHHRVSGFKLADPTKPGHRRFIALWLVDPLTRIISTANVPPQQGKWWEDRAFGGFEKTKDSTMPPEVAQLLIERGLGRGLGEAIAAGKLGGAKLPAEVLDMVRSEVSNDEVLMTREEAEEHRRKLMVERSAFQAEARDMLENSDYGFCEH
;
A
#
# COMPACT_ATOMS: atom_id res chain seq x y z
N MET A 1 20.77 -16.02 29.38
CA MET A 1 21.78 -16.03 28.28
C MET A 1 21.21 -16.68 27.03
N LEU A 2 20.54 -17.84 27.13
CA LEU A 2 19.84 -18.51 26.02
C LEU A 2 18.74 -17.65 25.36
N LEU A 3 17.96 -16.88 26.14
CA LEU A 3 16.94 -15.95 25.63
C LEU A 3 17.51 -14.78 24.80
N ARG A 4 18.77 -14.39 25.05
CA ARG A 4 19.42 -13.29 24.30
C ARG A 4 19.94 -13.72 22.93
N GLU A 5 20.31 -14.99 22.78
CA GLU A 5 20.80 -15.52 21.50
C GLU A 5 19.65 -15.86 20.53
N ALA A 6 18.49 -16.30 21.04
CA ALA A 6 17.30 -16.55 20.21
C ALA A 6 16.71 -15.26 19.61
N ALA A 7 16.78 -14.14 20.33
CA ALA A 7 16.29 -12.84 19.87
C ALA A 7 17.10 -12.26 18.69
N ALA A 8 18.38 -12.64 18.56
CA ALA A 8 19.23 -12.19 17.45
C ALA A 8 18.95 -12.93 16.12
N ALA A 9 18.20 -14.04 16.15
CA ALA A 9 18.03 -14.93 14.99
C ALA A 9 16.67 -14.78 14.25
N GLY A 10 15.76 -13.92 14.71
CA GLY A 10 14.48 -13.65 14.01
C GLY A 10 13.49 -14.84 13.98
N THR A 11 13.71 -15.87 14.79
CA THR A 11 12.83 -17.04 14.87
C THR A 11 11.57 -16.72 15.67
N VAL A 12 10.39 -16.94 15.08
CA VAL A 12 9.10 -16.84 15.78
C VAL A 12 9.01 -17.99 16.79
N MET A 13 9.17 -17.69 18.07
CA MET A 13 8.93 -18.65 19.16
C MET A 13 7.45 -18.99 19.23
N THR A 14 7.15 -20.28 19.29
CA THR A 14 5.81 -20.77 19.62
C THR A 14 5.48 -20.47 21.08
N VAL A 15 4.19 -20.41 21.41
CA VAL A 15 3.71 -20.19 22.80
C VAL A 15 4.30 -21.21 23.79
N LYS A 16 4.59 -22.42 23.31
CA LYS A 16 5.19 -23.48 24.13
C LYS A 16 6.66 -23.20 24.44
N GLU A 17 7.44 -22.76 23.47
CA GLU A 17 8.86 -22.41 23.66
C GLU A 17 9.03 -21.17 24.53
N ALA A 18 8.14 -20.18 24.37
CA ALA A 18 8.10 -19.00 25.25
C ALA A 18 7.80 -19.40 26.72
N ARG A 19 6.92 -20.40 26.93
CA ARG A 19 6.61 -20.94 28.26
C ARG A 19 7.80 -21.68 28.88
N GLU A 20 8.50 -22.50 28.10
CA GLU A 20 9.67 -23.26 28.58
C GLU A 20 10.85 -22.32 28.91
N ALA A 21 11.08 -21.29 28.09
CA ALA A 21 12.12 -20.29 28.32
C ALA A 21 11.83 -19.42 29.57
N ALA A 22 10.58 -19.00 29.76
CA ALA A 22 10.15 -18.28 30.96
C ALA A 22 10.29 -19.13 32.23
N GLU A 23 10.05 -20.44 32.13
CA GLU A 23 10.23 -21.36 33.26
C GLU A 23 11.70 -21.61 33.60
N GLU A 24 12.60 -21.56 32.61
CA GLU A 24 14.05 -21.64 32.81
C GLU A 24 14.61 -20.37 33.47
N GLU A 25 14.18 -19.18 33.03
CA GLU A 25 14.55 -17.92 33.69
C GLU A 25 14.04 -17.85 35.13
N ARG A 26 12.85 -18.41 35.40
CA ARG A 26 12.27 -18.54 36.75
C ARG A 26 13.13 -19.43 37.66
N LYS A 27 13.85 -20.42 37.11
CA LYS A 27 14.83 -21.25 37.86
C LYS A 27 16.13 -20.52 38.15
N LEU A 28 16.53 -19.56 37.31
CA LEU A 28 17.79 -18.81 37.45
C LEU A 28 17.79 -17.74 38.55
N GLY A 29 16.67 -17.50 39.23
CA GLY A 29 16.67 -16.86 40.54
C GLY A 29 17.14 -15.40 40.59
N HIS A 30 17.12 -14.66 39.48
CA HIS A 30 17.30 -13.21 39.51
C HIS A 30 16.05 -12.54 40.09
N ARG A 31 15.89 -12.62 41.41
CA ARG A 31 14.93 -11.78 42.14
C ARG A 31 15.48 -10.36 42.18
N ALA A 32 14.70 -9.40 41.67
CA ALA A 32 14.93 -8.00 41.93
C ALA A 32 15.00 -7.78 43.45
N TYR A 33 16.03 -7.06 43.90
CA TYR A 33 16.40 -6.92 45.31
C TYR A 33 15.33 -6.19 46.16
N ASP A 34 14.33 -5.59 45.52
CA ASP A 34 13.35 -4.72 46.18
C ASP A 34 12.04 -5.42 46.59
N ASP A 35 11.81 -6.66 46.16
CA ASP A 35 10.50 -7.32 46.28
C ASP A 35 10.28 -8.06 47.61
N ILE A 36 11.24 -7.96 48.54
CA ILE A 36 11.30 -8.81 49.75
C ILE A 36 10.55 -8.22 50.96
N TYR A 37 10.13 -6.95 50.94
CA TYR A 37 9.73 -6.26 52.19
C TYR A 37 8.35 -5.61 52.27
N LEU A 38 7.44 -5.70 51.29
CA LEU A 38 6.14 -5.01 51.44
C LEU A 38 4.84 -5.72 51.00
N LYS A 39 4.87 -6.97 50.52
CA LYS A 39 3.62 -7.69 50.16
C LYS A 39 3.57 -9.07 50.82
N PRO A 40 2.44 -9.48 51.45
CA PRO A 40 2.32 -10.81 52.05
C PRO A 40 2.59 -11.89 50.98
N PRO A 41 3.29 -13.00 51.31
CA PRO A 41 3.77 -13.98 50.33
C PRO A 41 2.65 -14.55 49.43
N HIS A 42 1.44 -14.62 49.95
CA HIS A 42 0.25 -15.04 49.20
C HIS A 42 -0.17 -14.03 48.12
N ALA A 43 -0.06 -12.73 48.39
CA ALA A 43 -0.40 -11.68 47.43
C ALA A 43 0.64 -11.59 46.30
N ALA A 44 1.93 -11.75 46.63
CA ALA A 44 3.00 -11.83 45.63
C ALA A 44 2.84 -13.07 44.74
N ARG A 45 2.53 -14.23 45.33
CA ARG A 45 2.22 -15.47 44.58
C ARG A 45 1.00 -15.30 43.69
N TRP A 46 -0.10 -14.76 44.21
CA TRP A 46 -1.32 -14.52 43.43
C TRP A 46 -1.08 -13.57 42.25
N LYS A 47 -0.29 -12.49 42.43
CA LYS A 47 0.08 -11.58 41.33
C LYS A 47 0.92 -12.27 40.26
N GLY A 48 1.90 -13.08 40.65
CA GLY A 48 2.78 -13.78 39.71
C GLY A 48 2.16 -14.98 38.98
N THR A 49 1.04 -15.54 39.49
CA THR A 49 0.38 -16.70 38.88
C THR A 49 -1.02 -16.42 38.34
N ARG A 50 -1.50 -15.17 38.39
CA ARG A 50 -2.82 -14.82 37.87
C ARG A 50 -2.78 -14.81 36.34
N GLU A 51 -3.53 -15.72 35.73
CA GLU A 51 -3.86 -15.64 34.31
C GLU A 51 -5.12 -14.77 34.12
N PRO A 52 -5.13 -13.81 33.19
CA PRO A 52 -6.35 -13.11 32.82
C PRO A 52 -7.36 -14.12 32.26
N VAL A 53 -8.60 -14.05 32.73
CA VAL A 53 -9.69 -14.84 32.16
C VAL A 53 -10.00 -14.26 30.78
N GLN A 54 -9.53 -14.93 29.73
CA GLN A 54 -9.86 -14.54 28.37
C GLN A 54 -11.33 -14.85 28.10
N ILE A 55 -12.05 -13.88 27.53
CA ILE A 55 -13.39 -14.13 27.02
C ILE A 55 -13.23 -15.07 25.83
N ASN A 56 -13.73 -16.29 25.95
CA ASN A 56 -13.81 -17.16 24.79
C ASN A 56 -14.70 -16.47 23.75
N PRO A 57 -14.19 -16.22 22.53
CA PRO A 57 -15.05 -15.69 21.50
C PRO A 57 -16.23 -16.65 21.31
N PRO A 58 -17.43 -16.14 21.00
CA PRO A 58 -18.53 -17.01 20.64
C PRO A 58 -18.07 -17.94 19.51
N PRO A 59 -18.53 -19.21 19.48
CA PRO A 59 -18.20 -20.11 18.38
C PRO A 59 -18.54 -19.42 17.06
N PHE A 60 -17.67 -19.58 16.07
CA PHE A 60 -17.87 -19.01 14.76
C PHE A 60 -19.27 -19.38 14.26
N SER A 61 -20.09 -18.36 14.02
CA SER A 61 -21.44 -18.54 13.52
C SER A 61 -21.37 -18.39 12.00
N GLU A 62 -21.53 -19.50 11.28
CA GLU A 62 -21.69 -19.53 9.81
C GLU A 62 -22.93 -18.78 9.29
N LYS A 63 -23.71 -18.11 10.16
CA LYS A 63 -24.80 -17.23 9.71
C LYS A 63 -24.33 -16.39 8.54
N GLU A 64 -24.99 -16.55 7.39
CA GLU A 64 -24.80 -15.69 6.24
C GLU A 64 -25.01 -14.24 6.68
N ILE A 65 -23.91 -13.54 6.91
CA ILE A 65 -23.93 -12.10 7.04
C ILE A 65 -24.23 -11.59 5.64
N SER A 66 -25.47 -11.13 5.44
CA SER A 66 -25.82 -10.46 4.20
C SER A 66 -25.08 -9.13 4.15
N TYR A 67 -23.98 -9.10 3.39
CA TYR A 67 -23.29 -7.87 3.02
C TYR A 67 -24.05 -7.03 1.98
N ASN A 68 -25.24 -7.46 1.58
CA ASN A 68 -26.10 -6.65 0.73
C ASN A 68 -26.45 -5.36 1.48
N VAL A 69 -26.16 -4.24 0.83
CA VAL A 69 -26.56 -2.93 1.32
C VAL A 69 -28.09 -2.83 1.21
N GLY A 70 -28.75 -2.53 2.33
CA GLY A 70 -30.20 -2.32 2.35
C GLY A 70 -30.63 -1.23 1.37
N LYS A 71 -31.88 -1.30 0.91
CA LYS A 71 -32.45 -0.26 0.05
C LYS A 71 -32.51 1.04 0.86
N GLY A 72 -31.77 2.06 0.44
CA GLY A 72 -31.67 3.33 1.16
C GLY A 72 -30.46 3.45 2.10
N GLU A 73 -29.53 2.49 2.09
CA GLU A 73 -28.34 2.50 2.97
C GLU A 73 -27.03 2.64 2.20
N SER A 74 -27.11 2.88 0.89
CA SER A 74 -25.92 3.03 0.05
C SER A 74 -25.38 4.43 0.17
N LEU A 75 -24.23 4.60 0.84
CA LEU A 75 -23.47 5.86 0.87
C LEU A 75 -23.35 6.49 -0.53
N ARG A 76 -23.05 5.65 -1.54
CA ARG A 76 -22.94 6.10 -2.93
C ARG A 76 -24.24 6.70 -3.48
N ARG A 77 -25.41 6.13 -3.18
CA ARG A 77 -26.71 6.58 -3.74
C ARG A 77 -27.39 7.64 -2.89
N GLU A 78 -27.22 7.61 -1.58
CA GLU A 78 -27.93 8.49 -0.67
C GLU A 78 -27.12 9.75 -0.36
N GLU A 79 -25.85 9.59 0.01
CA GLU A 79 -25.02 10.70 0.51
C GLU A 79 -24.15 11.30 -0.59
N TYR A 80 -23.60 10.46 -1.48
CA TYR A 80 -22.63 10.87 -2.49
C TYR A 80 -23.15 10.79 -3.94
N ALA A 81 -24.48 10.74 -4.16
CA ALA A 81 -25.03 10.62 -5.52
C ALA A 81 -24.67 11.80 -6.43
N GLY A 82 -24.61 13.02 -5.90
CA GLY A 82 -24.27 14.21 -6.68
C GLY A 82 -22.77 14.36 -6.99
N LYS A 83 -21.90 13.98 -6.04
CA LYS A 83 -20.44 14.16 -6.15
C LYS A 83 -19.73 12.92 -6.71
N GLY A 84 -20.30 11.73 -6.50
CA GLY A 84 -19.68 10.44 -6.76
C GLY A 84 -18.53 10.13 -5.79
N LEU A 85 -18.10 8.87 -5.79
CA LEU A 85 -16.93 8.40 -5.05
C LEU A 85 -15.71 8.36 -5.99
N GLN A 86 -14.52 8.62 -5.45
CA GLN A 86 -13.26 8.43 -6.16
C GLN A 86 -12.61 7.10 -5.77
N VAL A 87 -12.18 6.35 -6.79
CA VAL A 87 -11.49 5.08 -6.60
C VAL A 87 -10.24 5.09 -7.47
N ILE A 88 -9.11 4.72 -6.90
CA ILE A 88 -7.88 4.44 -7.64
C ILE A 88 -7.87 2.94 -7.95
N VAL A 89 -7.63 2.59 -9.22
CA VAL A 89 -7.67 1.21 -9.69
C VAL A 89 -6.27 0.79 -10.13
N LYS A 90 -5.82 -0.36 -9.63
CA LYS A 90 -4.60 -1.04 -10.10
C LYS A 90 -4.92 -2.46 -10.51
N MET A 91 -4.50 -2.81 -11.71
CA MET A 91 -4.51 -4.19 -12.19
C MET A 91 -3.07 -4.67 -12.24
N ALA A 92 -2.80 -5.83 -11.66
CA ALA A 92 -1.46 -6.42 -11.63
C ALA A 92 -1.52 -7.91 -11.95
N SER A 93 -0.52 -8.37 -12.70
CA SER A 93 -0.24 -9.78 -12.93
C SER A 93 1.14 -10.11 -12.41
N ILE A 94 1.23 -11.19 -11.63
CA ILE A 94 2.50 -11.80 -11.24
C ILE A 94 2.61 -13.08 -12.03
N GLU A 95 3.61 -13.15 -12.90
CA GLU A 95 3.89 -14.30 -13.76
C GLU A 95 5.14 -15.01 -13.23
N LEU A 96 5.03 -16.32 -12.96
CA LEU A 96 6.11 -17.19 -12.55
C LEU A 96 6.44 -18.17 -13.68
N THR A 97 7.74 -18.39 -13.90
CA THR A 97 8.22 -19.33 -14.91
C THR A 97 9.14 -20.36 -14.26
N PRO A 98 9.41 -21.51 -14.91
CA PRO A 98 10.39 -22.47 -14.40
C PRO A 98 11.76 -21.86 -14.08
N GLU A 99 12.19 -20.83 -14.82
CA GLU A 99 13.45 -20.10 -14.60
C GLU A 99 13.36 -19.13 -13.40
N LYS A 100 12.17 -18.60 -13.12
CA LYS A 100 11.88 -17.73 -11.97
C LYS A 100 10.63 -18.24 -11.23
N PRO A 101 10.78 -19.34 -10.46
CA PRO A 101 9.64 -20.08 -9.94
C PRO A 101 9.06 -19.51 -8.64
N GLU A 102 9.67 -18.48 -8.07
CA GLU A 102 9.32 -17.95 -6.75
C GLU A 102 9.04 -16.44 -6.78
N PHE A 103 8.01 -16.04 -6.03
CA PHE A 103 7.69 -14.67 -5.67
C PHE A 103 8.03 -14.44 -4.20
N ALA A 104 8.93 -13.49 -3.93
CA ALA A 104 9.34 -13.16 -2.58
C ALA A 104 8.20 -12.51 -1.77
N PRO A 105 8.14 -12.72 -0.44
CA PRO A 105 7.16 -12.04 0.40
C PRO A 105 7.29 -10.52 0.30
N GLY A 106 6.14 -9.84 0.33
CA GLY A 106 6.09 -8.39 0.36
C GLY A 106 6.49 -7.82 1.73
N GLY A 107 6.85 -6.54 1.74
CA GLY A 107 7.01 -5.77 2.98
C GLY A 107 5.65 -5.45 3.62
N TRP A 108 5.65 -5.20 4.93
CA TRP A 108 4.51 -4.60 5.61
C TRP A 108 4.32 -3.16 5.13
N HIS A 109 3.09 -2.82 4.73
CA HIS A 109 2.74 -1.49 4.24
C HIS A 109 1.26 -1.18 4.45
N VAL A 110 0.94 0.12 4.46
CA VAL A 110 -0.41 0.66 4.28
C VAL A 110 -0.51 1.14 2.83
N GLU A 111 -1.71 1.14 2.24
CA GLU A 111 -1.85 1.56 0.84
C GLU A 111 -1.73 3.08 0.69
N GLY A 112 -0.95 3.46 -0.32
CA GLY A 112 -0.79 4.84 -0.76
C GLY A 112 0.04 5.74 0.15
N GLN A 113 0.01 7.03 -0.21
CA GLN A 113 0.65 8.14 0.49
C GLN A 113 -0.42 9.14 0.97
N MET A 114 -0.04 10.08 1.85
CA MET A 114 -0.99 11.04 2.45
C MET A 114 -1.76 11.86 1.42
N ASN A 115 -1.14 12.19 0.28
CA ASN A 115 -1.77 12.95 -0.82
C ASN A 115 -2.83 12.15 -1.61
N GLU A 116 -2.85 10.82 -1.48
CA GLU A 116 -3.82 9.96 -2.18
C GLU A 116 -5.09 9.75 -1.34
N HIS A 117 -5.06 10.14 -0.05
CA HIS A 117 -6.21 10.11 0.88
C HIS A 117 -6.97 8.78 0.87
N ILE A 118 -6.26 7.65 0.82
CA ILE A 118 -6.87 6.32 0.77
C ILE A 118 -7.39 5.92 2.15
N VAL A 119 -8.69 5.62 2.25
CA VAL A 119 -9.36 5.23 3.49
C VAL A 119 -9.71 3.75 3.57
N ALA A 120 -9.85 3.08 2.43
CA ALA A 120 -10.13 1.66 2.37
C ALA A 120 -9.55 1.00 1.12
N THR A 121 -9.25 -0.28 1.25
CA THR A 121 -8.65 -1.11 0.21
C THR A 121 -9.55 -2.30 -0.04
N ALA A 122 -9.79 -2.60 -1.33
CA ALA A 122 -10.42 -3.82 -1.76
C ALA A 122 -9.57 -4.52 -2.81
N ILE A 123 -9.30 -5.81 -2.62
CA ILE A 123 -8.49 -6.63 -3.53
C ILE A 123 -9.34 -7.80 -4.02
N TYR A 124 -9.48 -7.90 -5.33
CA TYR A 124 -10.16 -8.99 -6.00
C TYR A 124 -9.16 -9.87 -6.73
N TYR A 125 -9.08 -11.15 -6.33
CA TYR A 125 -8.24 -12.15 -6.98
C TYR A 125 -8.98 -12.74 -8.17
N LEU A 126 -8.65 -12.26 -9.36
CA LEU A 126 -9.39 -12.56 -10.59
C LEU A 126 -9.12 -13.99 -11.08
N ASP A 127 -7.86 -14.39 -11.10
CA ASP A 127 -7.39 -15.59 -11.79
C ASP A 127 -6.04 -16.02 -11.17
N SER A 128 -5.94 -17.26 -10.71
CA SER A 128 -4.71 -17.82 -10.10
C SER A 128 -4.50 -19.26 -10.55
N GLU A 129 -3.40 -19.53 -11.26
CA GLU A 129 -3.10 -20.85 -11.80
C GLU A 129 -1.68 -21.30 -11.47
N ASN A 130 -1.53 -22.59 -11.13
CA ASN A 130 -0.24 -23.24 -10.91
C ASN A 130 0.66 -22.55 -9.86
N ILE A 131 0.06 -22.00 -8.81
CA ILE A 131 0.77 -21.41 -7.68
C ILE A 131 0.42 -22.11 -6.35
N THR A 132 1.35 -22.08 -5.41
CA THR A 132 1.09 -22.47 -4.03
C THR A 132 0.15 -21.47 -3.35
N GLU A 133 -0.49 -21.89 -2.27
CA GLU A 133 -1.33 -21.03 -1.44
C GLU A 133 -0.59 -19.77 -0.97
N SER A 134 -1.23 -18.62 -1.10
CA SER A 134 -0.72 -17.33 -0.66
C SER A 134 -1.71 -16.66 0.29
N HIS A 135 -1.18 -15.86 1.19
CA HIS A 135 -1.91 -15.22 2.27
C HIS A 135 -1.70 -13.71 2.25
N LEU A 136 -2.70 -13.00 2.75
CA LEU A 136 -2.60 -11.60 3.15
C LEU A 136 -2.58 -11.56 4.68
N ASP A 137 -1.45 -11.18 5.25
CA ASP A 137 -1.30 -11.04 6.70
C ASP A 137 -1.71 -9.64 7.13
N PHE A 138 -2.30 -9.49 8.32
CA PHE A 138 -2.75 -8.23 8.89
C PHE A 138 -2.18 -7.99 10.30
N ARG A 139 -1.79 -6.74 10.57
CA ARG A 139 -1.44 -6.23 11.90
C ARG A 139 -1.88 -4.76 12.03
N ALA A 140 -2.06 -4.26 13.24
CA ALA A 140 -2.17 -2.82 13.46
C ALA A 140 -1.47 -2.40 14.75
N MET A 141 -1.25 -1.10 14.87
CA MET A 141 -0.78 -0.53 16.12
C MET A 141 -1.89 -0.54 17.18
N VAL A 142 -1.48 -0.80 18.41
CA VAL A 142 -2.25 -0.54 19.63
C VAL A 142 -1.79 0.80 20.18
N CYS A 143 -2.71 1.61 20.70
CA CYS A 143 -2.39 2.92 21.28
C CYS A 143 -1.34 2.81 22.39
N SER A 144 -0.21 3.51 22.22
CA SER A 144 0.92 3.54 23.16
C SER A 144 0.70 4.46 24.37
N TYR A 145 -0.28 5.38 24.30
CA TYR A 145 -0.68 6.25 25.40
C TYR A 145 -1.82 5.61 26.18
N GLN A 146 -1.58 5.32 27.46
CA GLN A 146 -2.55 4.74 28.40
C GLN A 146 -2.44 5.46 29.75
N ASP A 147 -2.76 6.76 29.75
CA ASP A 147 -2.69 7.61 30.95
C ASP A 147 -3.69 7.17 32.06
N ASP A 148 -4.74 6.45 31.67
CA ASP A 148 -5.82 6.06 32.59
C ASP A 148 -5.51 4.79 33.39
N TRP A 149 -4.40 4.11 33.11
CA TRP A 149 -4.13 2.79 33.68
C TRP A 149 -3.09 2.89 34.79
N GLY A 150 -3.54 2.74 36.04
CA GLY A 150 -2.68 2.58 37.21
C GLY A 150 -2.00 1.20 37.24
N VAL A 151 -1.20 0.88 36.22
CA VAL A 151 -0.43 -0.37 36.15
C VAL A 151 0.89 -0.22 36.91
N GLU A 152 1.15 -1.17 37.81
CA GLU A 152 2.43 -1.27 38.52
C GLU A 152 3.57 -1.54 37.50
N ARG A 153 4.79 -1.06 37.81
CA ARG A 153 6.02 -1.37 37.05
C ARG A 153 6.10 -2.90 36.80
N ASP A 154 6.35 -3.28 35.55
CA ASP A 154 6.42 -4.68 35.07
C ASP A 154 5.11 -5.49 35.13
N GLY A 155 3.95 -4.83 35.31
CA GLY A 155 2.62 -5.43 35.33
C GLY A 155 2.00 -5.74 33.96
N PHE A 156 2.81 -5.87 32.90
CA PHE A 156 2.34 -5.89 31.51
C PHE A 156 1.71 -7.21 31.06
N GLY A 157 2.01 -8.32 31.72
CA GLY A 157 1.69 -9.66 31.20
C GLY A 157 0.21 -9.92 30.92
N TRP A 158 -0.72 -9.34 31.69
CA TRP A 158 -2.15 -9.48 31.41
C TRP A 158 -2.62 -8.60 30.25
N MET A 159 -2.00 -7.43 30.06
CA MET A 159 -2.27 -6.52 28.96
C MET A 159 -1.70 -7.07 27.66
N GLU A 160 -0.47 -7.60 27.69
CA GLU A 160 0.14 -8.25 26.52
C GLU A 160 -0.72 -9.39 26.00
N GLN A 161 -1.31 -10.17 26.90
CA GLN A 161 -2.24 -11.25 26.56
C GLN A 161 -3.59 -10.73 26.04
N SER A 162 -4.08 -9.60 26.55
CA SER A 162 -5.36 -9.02 26.14
C SER A 162 -5.27 -8.31 24.79
N TYR A 163 -4.18 -7.60 24.56
CA TYR A 163 -3.90 -6.87 23.32
C TYR A 163 -3.18 -7.73 22.28
N GLY A 164 -2.65 -8.90 22.64
CA GLY A 164 -1.90 -9.74 21.72
C GLY A 164 -0.65 -9.05 21.15
N ALA A 165 -0.08 -8.12 21.91
CA ALA A 165 1.09 -7.31 21.54
C ALA A 165 2.06 -7.30 22.73
N ARG A 166 3.37 -7.26 22.47
CA ARG A 166 4.36 -7.06 23.55
C ARG A 166 4.34 -5.61 23.99
N LEU A 167 4.39 -5.38 25.30
CA LEU A 167 4.25 -4.07 25.91
C LEU A 167 5.44 -3.85 26.86
N GLY A 168 6.15 -2.74 26.70
CA GLY A 168 7.28 -2.40 27.57
C GLY A 168 8.24 -1.40 26.93
N THR A 169 9.24 -0.99 27.69
CA THR A 169 10.29 -0.03 27.27
C THR A 169 11.56 -0.74 26.78
N ILE A 170 11.54 -2.06 26.66
CA ILE A 170 12.68 -2.88 26.22
C ILE A 170 12.58 -3.09 24.70
N SER A 171 13.72 -2.96 24.02
CA SER A 171 13.90 -3.25 22.59
C SER A 171 13.13 -4.51 22.14
N GLY A 172 12.28 -4.37 21.12
CA GLY A 172 11.43 -5.44 20.59
C GLY A 172 9.99 -5.45 21.09
N SER A 173 9.57 -4.42 21.85
CA SER A 173 8.20 -4.24 22.35
C SER A 173 7.36 -3.33 21.44
N SER A 174 7.43 -3.56 20.13
CA SER A 174 6.63 -2.79 19.16
C SER A 174 5.15 -2.94 19.53
N CYS A 175 4.41 -1.82 19.58
CA CYS A 175 2.99 -1.76 19.90
C CYS A 175 2.11 -2.40 18.81
N MET A 176 2.44 -3.59 18.33
CA MET A 176 1.89 -4.22 17.14
C MET A 176 1.08 -5.45 17.51
N GLN A 177 -0.22 -5.37 17.27
CA GLN A 177 -1.14 -6.51 17.38
C GLN A 177 -1.23 -7.21 16.02
N HIS A 178 -0.94 -8.50 15.99
CA HIS A 178 -1.12 -9.35 14.81
C HIS A 178 -2.55 -9.90 14.78
N TYR A 179 -3.30 -9.59 13.72
CA TYR A 179 -4.70 -10.03 13.55
C TYR A 179 -4.84 -11.36 12.82
N GLY A 180 -3.74 -11.88 12.26
CA GLY A 180 -3.71 -13.15 11.54
C GLY A 180 -3.65 -12.96 10.03
N SER A 181 -4.06 -13.99 9.29
CA SER A 181 -3.89 -14.06 7.85
C SER A 181 -5.14 -14.59 7.15
N VAL A 182 -5.30 -14.19 5.89
CA VAL A 182 -6.41 -14.63 5.04
C VAL A 182 -5.87 -15.21 3.74
N ILE A 183 -6.32 -16.41 3.38
CA ILE A 183 -5.97 -17.07 2.12
C ILE A 183 -6.47 -16.22 0.95
N THR A 184 -5.68 -16.12 -0.11
CA THR A 184 -5.93 -15.27 -1.29
C THR A 184 -6.28 -16.09 -2.53
N SER A 185 -7.34 -16.90 -2.40
CA SER A 185 -7.82 -17.77 -3.48
C SER A 185 -8.45 -16.99 -4.64
N GLU A 186 -8.48 -17.58 -5.83
CA GLU A 186 -9.25 -17.07 -6.96
C GLU A 186 -10.72 -16.85 -6.60
N GLY A 187 -11.34 -15.83 -7.19
CA GLY A 187 -12.73 -15.43 -6.97
C GLY A 187 -12.99 -14.72 -5.63
N ARG A 188 -11.96 -14.54 -4.80
CA ARG A 188 -12.10 -13.89 -3.49
C ARG A 188 -11.95 -12.38 -3.58
N LEU A 189 -12.89 -11.65 -2.97
CA LEU A 189 -12.80 -10.23 -2.68
C LEU A 189 -12.46 -10.04 -1.19
N LEU A 190 -11.39 -9.30 -0.91
CA LEU A 190 -11.04 -8.85 0.43
C LEU A 190 -11.25 -7.35 0.49
N ALA A 191 -12.00 -6.86 1.47
CA ALA A 191 -12.20 -5.42 1.70
C ALA A 191 -11.87 -5.09 3.16
N PHE A 192 -11.02 -4.10 3.37
CA PHE A 192 -10.54 -3.73 4.70
C PHE A 192 -10.20 -2.22 4.76
N PRO A 193 -10.36 -1.58 5.93
CA PRO A 193 -9.96 -0.19 6.12
C PRO A 193 -8.43 -0.04 5.97
N ASN A 194 -7.99 1.11 5.46
CA ASN A 194 -6.58 1.41 5.22
C ASN A 194 -5.82 1.79 6.52
N VAL A 195 -6.23 1.22 7.65
CA VAL A 195 -5.56 1.33 8.96
C VAL A 195 -4.78 0.06 9.29
N PHE A 196 -5.10 -1.05 8.61
CA PHE A 196 -4.38 -2.30 8.79
C PHE A 196 -3.10 -2.28 7.97
N HIS A 197 -1.99 -2.55 8.65
CA HIS A 197 -0.73 -2.86 8.01
C HIS A 197 -0.84 -4.28 7.45
N HIS A 198 -0.65 -4.45 6.15
CA HIS A 198 -0.72 -5.77 5.51
C HIS A 198 0.55 -6.13 4.76
N ARG A 199 0.74 -7.43 4.54
CA ARG A 199 1.77 -7.95 3.64
C ARG A 199 1.27 -9.17 2.90
N VAL A 200 1.78 -9.35 1.69
CA VAL A 200 1.53 -10.53 0.87
C VAL A 200 2.59 -11.58 1.20
N SER A 201 2.17 -12.81 1.50
CA SER A 201 3.10 -13.92 1.68
C SER A 201 3.78 -14.29 0.36
N GLY A 202 5.02 -14.76 0.44
CA GLY A 202 5.68 -15.36 -0.72
C GLY A 202 4.92 -16.58 -1.22
N PHE A 203 5.04 -16.88 -2.50
CA PHE A 203 4.45 -18.06 -3.14
C PHE A 203 5.32 -18.51 -4.32
N LYS A 204 5.14 -19.75 -4.74
CA LYS A 204 5.93 -20.36 -5.81
C LYS A 204 5.07 -21.21 -6.74
N LEU A 205 5.65 -21.71 -7.82
CA LEU A 205 4.99 -22.67 -8.71
C LEU A 205 4.61 -23.95 -7.94
N ALA A 206 3.38 -24.42 -8.15
CA ALA A 206 2.93 -25.70 -7.62
C ALA A 206 3.55 -26.87 -8.41
N ASP A 207 3.52 -26.78 -9.74
CA ASP A 207 4.28 -27.61 -10.68
C ASP A 207 5.42 -26.76 -11.29
N PRO A 208 6.69 -26.97 -10.86
CA PRO A 208 7.84 -26.21 -11.34
C PRO A 208 8.13 -26.37 -12.84
N THR A 209 7.51 -27.35 -13.51
CA THR A 209 7.74 -27.59 -14.93
C THR A 209 6.88 -26.72 -15.85
N LYS A 210 5.86 -26.06 -15.29
CA LYS A 210 4.90 -25.23 -16.03
C LYS A 210 4.92 -23.80 -15.50
N PRO A 211 4.62 -22.80 -16.35
CA PRO A 211 4.39 -21.45 -15.87
C PRO A 211 3.14 -21.40 -14.98
N GLY A 212 3.03 -20.34 -14.19
CA GLY A 212 1.88 -20.08 -13.33
C GLY A 212 1.74 -18.58 -13.09
N HIS A 213 0.55 -18.15 -12.67
CA HIS A 213 0.26 -16.73 -12.55
C HIS A 213 -0.72 -16.41 -11.44
N ARG A 214 -0.72 -15.14 -11.04
CA ARG A 214 -1.70 -14.54 -10.16
C ARG A 214 -2.09 -13.17 -10.66
N ARG A 215 -3.36 -12.98 -10.99
CA ARG A 215 -3.94 -11.73 -11.45
C ARG A 215 -4.93 -11.20 -10.44
N PHE A 216 -4.79 -9.91 -10.13
CA PHE A 216 -5.67 -9.26 -9.17
C PHE A 216 -5.93 -7.81 -9.54
N ILE A 217 -7.07 -7.32 -9.04
CA ILE A 217 -7.50 -5.94 -9.14
C ILE A 217 -7.52 -5.37 -7.72
N ALA A 218 -6.72 -4.34 -7.48
CA ALA A 218 -6.77 -3.53 -6.27
C ALA A 218 -7.59 -2.27 -6.55
N LEU A 219 -8.51 -1.98 -5.64
CA LEU A 219 -9.37 -0.81 -5.61
C LEU A 219 -9.09 -0.07 -4.31
N TRP A 220 -8.75 1.20 -4.41
CA TRP A 220 -8.53 2.05 -3.25
C TRP A 220 -9.56 3.15 -3.21
N LEU A 221 -10.37 3.16 -2.16
CA LEU A 221 -11.35 4.20 -1.91
C LEU A 221 -10.62 5.43 -1.37
N VAL A 222 -10.72 6.54 -2.11
CA VAL A 222 -10.28 7.85 -1.65
C VAL A 222 -11.35 8.39 -0.69
N ASP A 223 -10.92 9.08 0.38
CA ASP A 223 -11.78 9.76 1.34
C ASP A 223 -12.91 10.52 0.63
N PRO A 224 -14.19 10.15 0.84
CA PRO A 224 -15.32 10.83 0.21
C PRO A 224 -15.44 12.33 0.54
N LEU A 225 -14.82 12.78 1.64
CA LEU A 225 -14.80 14.19 2.04
C LEU A 225 -13.74 15.01 1.30
N THR A 226 -12.75 14.35 0.68
CA THR A 226 -11.61 14.98 0.04
C THR A 226 -11.53 14.61 -1.43
N ARG A 227 -11.53 15.62 -2.33
CA ARG A 227 -11.39 15.37 -3.77
C ARG A 227 -9.94 15.52 -4.21
N ILE A 228 -9.38 14.48 -4.82
CA ILE A 228 -8.04 14.52 -5.42
C ILE A 228 -8.12 14.68 -6.95
N ILE A 229 -7.03 15.15 -7.56
CA ILE A 229 -6.93 15.28 -9.02
C ILE A 229 -7.03 13.90 -9.67
N SER A 230 -7.96 13.76 -10.61
CA SER A 230 -8.10 12.54 -11.40
C SER A 230 -7.14 12.54 -12.59
N THR A 231 -6.71 11.35 -13.01
CA THR A 231 -6.01 11.16 -14.29
C THR A 231 -6.84 11.63 -15.50
N ALA A 232 -8.16 11.78 -15.36
CA ALA A 232 -9.01 12.41 -16.36
C ALA A 232 -8.64 13.89 -16.65
N ASN A 233 -8.01 14.57 -15.69
CA ASN A 233 -7.60 15.97 -15.80
C ASN A 233 -6.11 16.11 -16.16
N VAL A 234 -5.38 15.00 -16.28
CA VAL A 234 -3.95 15.01 -16.62
C VAL A 234 -3.83 15.03 -18.15
N PRO A 235 -3.21 16.05 -18.76
CA PRO A 235 -3.01 16.10 -20.20
C PRO A 235 -2.11 14.92 -20.66
N PRO A 236 -2.13 14.56 -21.96
CA PRO A 236 -1.25 13.52 -22.47
C PRO A 236 0.21 13.85 -22.11
N GLN A 237 0.84 12.99 -21.31
CA GLN A 237 2.23 13.20 -20.89
C GLN A 237 3.23 12.77 -21.96
N GLN A 238 2.88 11.75 -22.76
CA GLN A 238 3.73 11.27 -23.85
C GLN A 238 3.54 12.15 -25.09
N GLY A 239 4.64 12.71 -25.60
CA GLY A 239 4.63 13.55 -26.81
C GLY A 239 3.93 12.88 -27.99
N LYS A 240 4.19 11.58 -28.20
CA LYS A 240 3.54 10.80 -29.27
C LYS A 240 2.02 10.75 -29.15
N TRP A 241 1.45 10.61 -27.95
CA TRP A 241 -0.01 10.56 -27.79
C TRP A 241 -0.68 11.89 -28.12
N TRP A 242 -0.01 12.99 -27.77
CA TRP A 242 -0.46 14.30 -28.18
C TRP A 242 -0.32 14.46 -29.69
N GLU A 243 0.79 14.04 -30.30
CA GLU A 243 0.96 14.08 -31.77
C GLU A 243 -0.12 13.26 -32.48
N ASP A 244 -0.41 12.04 -32.02
CA ASP A 244 -1.45 11.19 -32.59
C ASP A 244 -2.84 11.83 -32.43
N ARG A 245 -3.11 12.51 -31.31
CA ARG A 245 -4.39 13.20 -31.07
C ARG A 245 -4.52 14.50 -31.86
N ALA A 246 -3.44 15.29 -31.91
CA ALA A 246 -3.39 16.59 -32.56
C ALA A 246 -3.32 16.43 -34.09
N PHE A 247 -2.54 15.46 -34.58
CA PHE A 247 -2.19 15.31 -36.00
C PHE A 247 -2.64 13.99 -36.64
N GLY A 248 -2.98 12.94 -35.89
CA GLY A 248 -3.40 11.64 -36.46
C GLY A 248 -4.71 11.67 -37.26
N GLY A 249 -5.45 12.79 -37.22
CA GLY A 249 -6.62 13.04 -38.07
C GLY A 249 -6.31 13.66 -39.44
N PHE A 250 -5.11 14.22 -39.65
CA PHE A 250 -4.74 14.97 -40.86
C PHE A 250 -4.68 14.08 -42.12
N GLU A 251 -4.51 12.76 -41.95
CA GLU A 251 -4.56 11.83 -43.09
C GLU A 251 -5.97 11.66 -43.67
N LYS A 252 -7.04 11.95 -42.90
CA LYS A 252 -8.43 11.61 -43.25
C LYS A 252 -9.27 12.78 -43.75
N THR A 253 -8.87 14.02 -43.55
CA THR A 253 -9.64 15.20 -43.95
C THR A 253 -8.90 15.99 -45.02
N LYS A 254 -9.54 16.19 -46.18
CA LYS A 254 -9.00 17.02 -47.29
C LYS A 254 -8.84 18.51 -46.93
N ASP A 255 -9.35 18.93 -45.78
CA ASP A 255 -9.40 20.32 -45.34
C ASP A 255 -8.57 20.58 -44.07
N SER A 256 -7.34 20.06 -44.00
CA SER A 256 -6.41 20.45 -42.95
C SER A 256 -5.86 21.86 -43.18
N THR A 257 -6.51 22.86 -42.58
CA THR A 257 -6.14 24.29 -42.58
C THR A 257 -4.96 24.64 -41.66
N MET A 258 -3.87 23.87 -41.71
CA MET A 258 -2.65 24.24 -40.98
C MET A 258 -1.70 25.04 -41.89
N PRO A 259 -1.27 26.25 -41.50
CA PRO A 259 -0.28 27.02 -42.24
C PRO A 259 1.05 26.25 -42.36
N PRO A 260 1.68 26.22 -43.54
CA PRO A 260 2.94 25.51 -43.77
C PRO A 260 4.06 25.94 -42.82
N GLU A 261 4.10 27.22 -42.44
CA GLU A 261 5.12 27.76 -41.55
C GLU A 261 5.05 27.17 -40.13
N VAL A 262 3.83 26.88 -39.63
CA VAL A 262 3.64 26.25 -38.32
C VAL A 262 4.01 24.77 -38.37
N ALA A 263 3.62 24.07 -39.45
CA ALA A 263 4.00 22.68 -39.67
C ALA A 263 5.52 22.51 -39.72
N GLN A 264 6.22 23.42 -40.37
CA GLN A 264 7.68 23.40 -40.47
C GLN A 264 8.37 23.66 -39.11
N LEU A 265 7.86 24.62 -38.32
CA LEU A 265 8.34 24.86 -36.96
C LEU A 265 8.17 23.64 -36.04
N LEU A 266 7.07 22.90 -36.18
CA LEU A 266 6.82 21.67 -35.42
C LEU A 266 7.80 20.55 -35.81
N ILE A 267 8.04 20.37 -37.12
CA ILE A 267 9.00 19.39 -37.64
C ILE A 267 10.42 19.70 -37.17
N GLU A 268 10.84 20.96 -37.18
CA GLU A 268 12.15 21.39 -36.69
C GLU A 268 12.36 21.07 -35.19
N ARG A 269 11.27 21.05 -34.42
CA ARG A 269 11.26 20.66 -33.00
C ARG A 269 11.16 19.16 -32.78
N GLY A 270 11.08 18.36 -33.84
CA GLY A 270 10.92 16.91 -33.76
C GLY A 270 9.50 16.43 -33.43
N LEU A 271 8.51 17.34 -33.45
CA LEU A 271 7.09 17.04 -33.25
C LEU A 271 6.40 16.84 -34.60
N GLY A 272 5.51 15.86 -34.70
CA GLY A 272 4.66 15.70 -35.88
C GLY A 272 5.23 14.75 -36.93
N ARG A 273 5.59 13.53 -36.52
CA ARG A 273 5.95 12.46 -37.46
C ARG A 273 4.77 12.15 -38.38
N GLY A 274 4.81 12.67 -39.61
CA GLY A 274 3.72 12.60 -40.61
C GLY A 274 3.36 13.95 -41.22
N LEU A 275 3.66 15.07 -40.55
CA LEU A 275 3.48 16.42 -41.10
C LEU A 275 4.41 16.66 -42.30
N GLY A 276 5.63 16.12 -42.29
CA GLY A 276 6.55 16.21 -43.44
C GLY A 276 6.01 15.55 -44.71
N GLU A 277 5.34 14.40 -44.57
CA GLU A 277 4.68 13.72 -45.69
C GLU A 277 3.42 14.50 -46.14
N ALA A 278 2.69 15.13 -45.21
CA ALA A 278 1.56 15.98 -45.53
C ALA A 278 1.97 17.28 -46.26
N ILE A 279 3.12 17.88 -45.91
CA ILE A 279 3.74 19.00 -46.65
C ILE A 279 4.12 18.53 -48.06
N ALA A 280 4.85 17.42 -48.18
CA ALA A 280 5.29 16.89 -49.46
C ALA A 280 4.12 16.50 -50.38
N ALA A 281 3.01 16.01 -49.81
CA ALA A 281 1.79 15.66 -50.53
C ALA A 281 0.88 16.86 -50.86
N GLY A 282 1.26 18.10 -50.49
CA GLY A 282 0.47 19.31 -50.75
C GLY A 282 -0.89 19.33 -50.05
N LYS A 283 -1.04 18.57 -48.95
CA LYS A 283 -2.31 18.41 -48.22
C LYS A 283 -2.55 19.49 -47.16
N LEU A 284 -1.58 20.38 -46.94
CA LEU A 284 -1.68 21.50 -46.00
C LEU A 284 -2.12 22.75 -46.76
N GLY A 285 -3.25 23.34 -46.34
CA GLY A 285 -3.98 24.38 -47.09
C GLY A 285 -4.25 25.67 -46.31
N GLY A 286 -3.33 26.12 -45.46
CA GLY A 286 -3.48 27.35 -44.67
C GLY A 286 -2.90 28.60 -45.35
N ALA A 287 -3.56 29.76 -45.15
CA ALA A 287 -2.99 31.06 -45.52
C ALA A 287 -1.72 31.36 -44.69
N LYS A 288 -0.74 32.05 -45.27
CA LYS A 288 0.47 32.48 -44.56
C LYS A 288 0.10 33.30 -43.33
N LEU A 289 0.70 32.97 -42.19
CA LEU A 289 0.54 33.77 -40.98
C LEU A 289 1.29 35.11 -41.11
N PRO A 290 0.73 36.22 -40.61
CA PRO A 290 1.47 37.46 -40.43
C PRO A 290 2.71 37.24 -39.55
N ALA A 291 3.78 38.01 -39.80
CA ALA A 291 5.05 37.87 -39.10
C ALA A 291 4.90 37.98 -37.57
N GLU A 292 4.05 38.89 -37.10
CA GLU A 292 3.77 39.11 -35.67
C GLU A 292 3.17 37.85 -35.01
N VAL A 293 2.24 37.18 -35.68
CA VAL A 293 1.60 35.95 -35.18
C VAL A 293 2.59 34.79 -35.24
N LEU A 294 3.44 34.73 -36.27
CA LEU A 294 4.48 33.71 -36.36
C LEU A 294 5.52 33.86 -35.24
N ASP A 295 5.90 35.09 -34.90
CA ASP A 295 6.83 35.36 -33.81
C ASP A 295 6.22 35.03 -32.44
N MET A 296 4.92 35.28 -32.23
CA MET A 296 4.19 34.81 -31.04
C MET A 296 4.14 33.28 -30.96
N VAL A 297 3.84 32.60 -32.07
CA VAL A 297 3.86 31.13 -32.11
C VAL A 297 5.27 30.60 -31.84
N ARG A 298 6.30 31.22 -32.41
CA ARG A 298 7.69 30.87 -32.12
C ARG A 298 8.03 31.08 -30.66
N SER A 299 7.63 32.17 -30.02
CA SER A 299 7.93 32.40 -28.60
C SER A 299 7.23 31.38 -27.69
N GLU A 300 5.97 31.04 -27.97
CA GLU A 300 5.22 30.05 -27.19
C GLU A 300 5.75 28.64 -27.40
N VAL A 301 6.06 28.25 -28.63
CA VAL A 301 6.70 26.96 -28.95
C VAL A 301 8.15 26.91 -28.46
N SER A 302 8.76 28.07 -28.15
CA SER A 302 10.10 28.15 -27.57
C SER A 302 10.16 27.92 -26.06
N ASN A 303 9.04 27.94 -25.36
CA ASN A 303 9.02 27.49 -23.97
C ASN A 303 9.31 25.98 -23.95
N ASP A 304 10.36 25.58 -23.23
CA ASP A 304 10.86 24.19 -23.10
C ASP A 304 9.88 23.21 -22.43
N GLU A 305 8.60 23.57 -22.26
CA GLU A 305 7.52 22.70 -21.78
C GLU A 305 7.03 21.75 -22.89
N VAL A 306 7.96 21.13 -23.61
CA VAL A 306 7.62 20.08 -24.56
C VAL A 306 7.31 18.80 -23.78
N LEU A 307 6.33 18.06 -24.28
CA LEU A 307 5.87 16.79 -23.74
C LEU A 307 7.03 15.80 -23.62
N MET A 308 7.13 15.14 -22.47
CA MET A 308 8.24 14.24 -22.17
C MET A 308 8.36 13.08 -23.18
N THR A 309 9.59 12.78 -23.53
CA THR A 309 9.95 11.56 -24.25
C THR A 309 9.68 10.31 -23.40
N ARG A 310 9.69 9.14 -24.03
CA ARG A 310 9.50 7.88 -23.29
C ARG A 310 10.66 7.66 -22.31
N GLU A 311 11.87 7.97 -22.72
CA GLU A 311 13.08 7.84 -21.93
C GLU A 311 13.04 8.76 -20.69
N GLU A 312 12.66 10.03 -20.87
CA GLU A 312 12.45 10.97 -19.76
C GLU A 312 11.33 10.51 -18.83
N ALA A 313 10.22 10.01 -19.37
CA ALA A 313 9.12 9.47 -18.58
C ALA A 313 9.54 8.25 -17.73
N GLU A 314 10.36 7.35 -18.30
CA GLU A 314 10.93 6.21 -17.59
C GLU A 314 11.91 6.64 -16.50
N GLU A 315 12.73 7.67 -16.75
CA GLU A 315 13.61 8.26 -15.75
C GLU A 315 12.83 8.92 -14.61
N HIS A 316 11.83 9.74 -14.93
CA HIS A 316 10.94 10.36 -13.95
C HIS A 316 10.22 9.31 -13.11
N ARG A 317 9.69 8.26 -13.75
CA ARG A 317 9.08 7.13 -13.05
C ARG A 317 10.07 6.48 -12.08
N ARG A 318 11.32 6.27 -12.48
CA ARG A 318 12.35 5.69 -11.61
C ARG A 318 12.63 6.58 -10.40
N LYS A 319 12.77 7.89 -10.60
CA LYS A 319 12.95 8.87 -9.51
C LYS A 319 11.78 8.84 -8.54
N LEU A 320 10.55 8.85 -9.05
CA LEU A 320 9.33 8.76 -8.24
C LEU A 320 9.25 7.45 -7.44
N MET A 321 9.66 6.31 -8.02
CA MET A 321 9.67 5.03 -7.29
C MET A 321 10.65 5.04 -6.12
N VAL A 322 11.81 5.68 -6.27
CA VAL A 322 12.79 5.85 -5.19
C VAL A 322 12.22 6.72 -4.08
N GLU A 323 11.65 7.88 -4.43
CA GLU A 323 11.04 8.80 -3.48
C GLU A 323 9.90 8.13 -2.69
N ARG A 324 8.99 7.44 -3.39
CA ARG A 324 7.88 6.70 -2.76
C ARG A 324 8.38 5.60 -1.81
N SER A 325 9.47 4.92 -2.15
CA SER A 325 10.04 3.87 -1.29
C SER A 325 10.65 4.43 0.00
N ALA A 326 11.21 5.65 -0.05
CA ALA A 326 11.78 6.30 1.14
C ALA A 326 10.70 6.60 2.20
N PHE A 327 9.55 7.13 1.79
CA PHE A 327 8.41 7.37 2.69
C PHE A 327 7.86 6.08 3.30
N GLN A 328 7.83 4.99 2.55
CA GLN A 328 7.44 3.68 3.09
C GLN A 328 8.41 3.18 4.16
N ALA A 329 9.72 3.40 3.96
CA ALA A 329 10.73 3.04 4.96
C ALA A 329 10.58 3.86 6.24
N GLU A 330 10.35 5.18 6.13
CA GLU A 330 10.13 6.06 7.29
C GLU A 330 8.84 5.72 8.05
N ALA A 331 7.71 5.54 7.33
CA ALA A 331 6.46 5.13 7.95
C ALA A 331 6.58 3.77 8.65
N ARG A 332 7.30 2.82 8.03
CA ARG A 332 7.59 1.53 8.64
C ARG A 332 8.44 1.68 9.90
N ASP A 333 9.48 2.50 9.86
CA ASP A 333 10.38 2.74 11.01
C ASP A 333 9.62 3.40 12.17
N MET A 334 8.80 4.42 11.89
CA MET A 334 7.92 5.04 12.90
C MET A 334 6.96 4.01 13.51
N LEU A 335 6.35 3.13 12.71
CA LEU A 335 5.46 2.09 13.22
C LEU A 335 6.19 1.00 14.01
N GLU A 336 7.37 0.59 13.56
CA GLU A 336 8.15 -0.50 14.19
C GLU A 336 8.86 -0.02 15.48
N ASN A 337 9.16 1.27 15.60
CA ASN A 337 9.82 1.89 16.75
C ASN A 337 8.87 2.67 17.69
N SER A 338 7.56 2.59 17.47
CA SER A 338 6.58 3.16 18.41
C SER A 338 6.47 2.27 19.65
N ASP A 339 7.07 2.73 20.74
CA ASP A 339 7.07 2.09 22.07
C ASP A 339 6.07 2.75 23.03
N TYR A 340 5.70 2.05 24.12
CA TYR A 340 4.85 2.60 25.18
C TYR A 340 5.60 3.63 26.04
N GLY A 341 5.01 4.81 26.21
CA GLY A 341 5.42 5.81 27.20
C GLY A 341 4.44 5.83 28.35
N PHE A 342 4.72 5.10 29.44
CA PHE A 342 3.95 5.25 30.67
C PHE A 342 4.53 6.41 31.47
N CYS A 343 3.73 7.47 31.69
CA CYS A 343 4.11 8.53 32.63
C CYS A 343 4.09 7.97 34.06
N GLU A 344 5.25 7.91 34.71
CA GLU A 344 5.34 7.66 36.15
C GLU A 344 4.71 8.86 36.89
N HIS A 345 3.60 8.63 37.60
CA HIS A 345 3.04 9.57 38.57
C HIS A 345 3.00 8.98 39.97
#